data_AF-A0A4S2H1T3-F1
#
_entry.id   AF-A0A4S2H1T3-F1
#
_cell.length_a   1.000
_cell.length_b   1.000
_cell.length_c   1.000
_cell.angle_alpha   90.00
_cell.angle_beta   90.00
_cell.angle_gamma   90.00
#
_symmetry.space_group_name_H-M   'P 1'
#
loop_
_entity.id
_entity.type
_entity.pdbx_description
1 polymer ?
#
loop_
_entity_poly.entity_id
_entity_poly.type
_entity_poly.pdbx_seq_one_letter_code
_entity_poly.pdbx_strand_id
1 'polypeptide(L)'
;DGNPAPHDILRILGVEPLASYLINEIQEGYRLQGVPINDKHIEVIVRQMLQKMEVGDPGDTHFLAGEHVDKVEFLETNEKLVNEKKKPATGEPVLLGITKASL
;
A
#
# COMPACT_ATOMS: atom_id res chain seq x y z
N ASP A 1 25.23 5.92 -6.81
CA ASP A 1 24.03 5.95 -5.97
C ASP A 1 22.87 5.33 -6.71
N GLY A 2 22.30 4.25 -6.16
CA GLY A 2 21.19 3.52 -6.80
C GLY A 2 19.84 4.14 -6.46
N ASN A 3 18.84 3.90 -7.31
CA ASN A 3 17.48 4.33 -7.04
C ASN A 3 17.00 3.78 -5.69
N PRO A 4 16.32 4.61 -4.86
CA PRO A 4 15.81 4.15 -3.56
C PRO A 4 14.86 2.97 -3.75
N ALA A 5 15.02 1.93 -2.93
CA ALA A 5 14.13 0.78 -3.00
C ALA A 5 12.70 1.21 -2.62
N PRO A 6 11.67 0.86 -3.41
CA PRO A 6 10.27 1.24 -3.13
C PRO A 6 9.79 0.92 -1.71
N HIS A 7 10.26 -0.20 -1.13
CA HIS A 7 9.95 -0.57 0.24
C HIS A 7 10.56 0.38 1.29
N ASP A 8 11.74 0.94 1.03
CA ASP A 8 12.35 1.93 1.93
C ASP A 8 11.59 3.26 1.89
N ILE A 9 11.14 3.68 0.70
CA ILE A 9 10.29 4.86 0.54
C ILE A 9 9.00 4.67 1.34
N LEU A 10 8.34 3.51 1.23
CA LEU A 10 7.11 3.24 1.97
C LEU A 10 7.33 3.33 3.48
N ARG A 11 8.38 2.69 3.98
CA ARG A 11 8.65 2.59 5.41
C ARG A 11 9.07 3.93 6.03
N ILE A 12 9.82 4.76 5.30
CA ILE A 12 10.40 6.00 5.83
C ILE A 12 9.51 7.21 5.54
N LEU A 13 8.97 7.29 4.32
CA LEU A 13 8.25 8.47 3.80
C LEU A 13 6.74 8.23 3.68
N GLY A 14 6.29 6.97 3.63
CA GLY A 14 4.88 6.61 3.58
C GLY A 14 4.32 6.41 2.18
N VAL A 15 2.99 6.26 2.12
CA VAL A 15 2.23 5.87 0.93
C VAL A 15 2.25 6.94 -0.16
N GLU A 16 2.04 8.21 0.19
CA GLU A 16 1.95 9.28 -0.81
C GLU A 16 3.28 9.51 -1.55
N PRO A 17 4.44 9.61 -0.87
CA PRO A 17 5.71 9.77 -1.57
C PRO A 17 6.06 8.56 -2.44
N LEU A 18 5.74 7.35 -1.98
CA LEU A 18 5.92 6.14 -2.79
C LEU A 18 5.04 6.17 -4.04
N ALA A 19 3.77 6.54 -3.91
CA ALA A 19 2.85 6.59 -5.04
C ALA A 19 3.34 7.59 -6.11
N SER A 20 3.75 8.80 -5.71
CA SER A 20 4.33 9.79 -6.62
C SER A 20 5.62 9.30 -7.29
N TYR A 21 6.49 8.63 -6.52
CA TYR A 21 7.71 8.04 -7.06
C TYR A 21 7.40 7.00 -8.14
N LEU A 22 6.50 6.05 -7.86
CA LEU A 22 6.13 4.99 -8.82
C LEU A 22 5.48 5.56 -10.09
N ILE A 23 4.59 6.55 -9.95
CA ILE A 23 3.95 7.19 -11.09
C ILE A 23 5.01 7.85 -11.99
N ASN A 24 5.95 8.59 -11.40
CA ASN A 24 7.00 9.26 -12.15
C ASN A 24 7.93 8.27 -12.89
N GLU A 25 8.40 7.22 -12.21
CA GLU A 25 9.28 6.22 -12.82
C GLU A 25 8.60 5.48 -13.99
N ILE A 26 7.33 5.11 -13.82
CA ILE A 26 6.56 4.46 -14.90
C ILE A 26 6.35 5.44 -16.06
N GLN A 27 5.99 6.69 -15.77
CA GLN A 27 5.78 7.71 -16.78
C GLN A 27 7.06 7.99 -17.59
N GLU A 28 8.23 8.06 -16.94
CA GLU A 28 9.52 8.19 -17.64
C GLU A 28 9.79 7.02 -18.59
N GLY A 29 9.48 5.79 -18.18
CA GLY A 29 9.61 4.61 -19.05
C GLY A 29 8.79 4.72 -20.34
N TYR A 30 7.54 5.18 -20.23
CA TYR A 30 6.66 5.41 -21.40
C TYR A 30 7.12 6.61 -22.25
N ARG A 31 7.57 7.70 -21.62
CA ARG A 31 8.18 8.86 -22.31
C ARG A 31 9.37 8.45 -23.16
N LEU A 32 10.28 7.64 -22.61
CA LEU A 32 11.47 7.16 -23.32
C LEU A 32 11.13 6.33 -24.57
N GLN A 33 9.99 5.64 -24.57
CA GLN A 33 9.51 4.87 -25.72
C GLN A 33 8.67 5.71 -26.70
N GLY A 34 8.42 7.00 -26.39
CA GLY A 34 7.59 7.89 -27.19
C GLY A 34 6.10 7.53 -27.16
N VAL A 35 5.66 6.75 -26.16
CA VAL A 35 4.25 6.33 -26.03
C VAL A 35 3.57 7.21 -24.98
N PRO A 36 2.56 8.01 -25.35
CA PRO A 36 1.82 8.80 -24.38
C PRO A 36 0.94 7.89 -23.51
N ILE A 37 0.97 8.11 -22.20
CA ILE A 37 0.07 7.47 -21.23
C ILE A 37 -0.44 8.53 -20.26
N ASN A 38 -1.71 8.41 -19.87
CA ASN A 38 -2.33 9.31 -18.90
C ASN A 38 -2.03 8.82 -17.47
N ASP A 39 -1.53 9.72 -16.64
CA ASP A 39 -1.18 9.49 -15.24
C ASP A 39 -2.30 8.80 -14.45
N LYS A 40 -3.58 9.07 -14.77
CA LYS A 40 -4.73 8.44 -14.10
C LYS A 40 -4.76 6.92 -14.24
N HIS A 41 -4.27 6.36 -15.33
CA HIS A 41 -4.17 4.90 -15.47
C HIS A 41 -3.10 4.33 -14.54
N ILE A 42 -1.96 5.01 -14.43
CA ILE A 42 -0.85 4.60 -13.57
C ILE A 42 -1.26 4.74 -12.10
N GLU A 43 -1.88 5.86 -11.73
CA GLU A 43 -2.42 6.10 -10.39
C GLU A 43 -3.34 4.97 -9.94
N VAL A 44 -4.27 4.52 -10.79
CA VAL A 44 -5.20 3.44 -10.47
C VAL A 44 -4.45 2.13 -10.20
N ILE A 45 -3.43 1.81 -11.00
CA ILE A 45 -2.62 0.59 -10.81
C ILE A 45 -1.80 0.68 -9.51
N VAL A 46 -1.10 1.79 -9.30
CA VAL A 46 -0.29 2.02 -8.09
C VAL A 46 -1.16 1.99 -6.83
N ARG A 47 -2.37 2.53 -6.90
CA ARG A 47 -3.35 2.42 -5.81
C ARG A 47 -3.67 0.97 -5.48
N GLN A 48 -3.88 0.11 -6.49
CA GLN A 48 -4.14 -1.33 -6.28
C GLN A 48 -2.97 -2.02 -5.58
N MET A 49 -1.73 -1.68 -5.94
CA MET A 49 -0.53 -2.24 -5.32
C MET A 49 -0.36 -1.87 -3.83
N LEU A 50 -1.09 -0.85 -3.35
CA LEU A 50 -1.03 -0.30 -1.99
C LEU A 50 -2.34 -0.50 -1.20
N GLN A 51 -3.20 -1.44 -1.61
CA GLN A 51 -4.49 -1.71 -0.94
C GLN A 51 -4.39 -2.62 0.29
N LYS A 52 -3.24 -3.22 0.59
CA LYS A 52 -3.11 -4.18 1.70
C LYS A 52 -2.33 -3.60 2.89
N MET A 53 -2.69 -4.08 4.08
CA MET A 53 -1.97 -3.87 5.33
C MET A 53 -1.40 -5.22 5.78
N GLU A 54 -0.15 -5.24 6.22
CA GLU A 54 0.43 -6.38 6.93
C GLU A 54 0.16 -6.19 8.43
N VAL A 55 -0.47 -7.18 9.05
CA VAL A 55 -0.85 -7.15 10.46
C VAL A 55 0.38 -7.44 11.32
N GLY A 56 0.72 -6.54 12.23
CA GLY A 56 1.76 -6.74 13.25
C GLY A 56 1.21 -7.42 14.49
N ASP A 57 0.54 -6.65 15.36
CA ASP A 57 -0.17 -7.17 16.53
C ASP A 57 -1.68 -7.19 16.23
N PRO A 58 -2.36 -8.36 16.24
CA PRO A 58 -3.78 -8.45 15.92
C PRO A 58 -4.70 -7.83 16.99
N GLY A 59 -4.21 -7.54 18.20
CA GLY A 59 -5.06 -7.02 19.27
C GLY A 59 -6.23 -7.94 19.59
N ASP A 60 -7.43 -7.37 19.69
CA ASP A 60 -8.70 -8.11 19.88
C ASP A 60 -9.44 -8.36 18.54
N THR A 61 -8.77 -8.17 17.40
CA THR A 61 -9.36 -8.47 16.08
C THR A 61 -9.38 -9.98 15.82
N HIS A 62 -10.00 -10.38 14.71
CA HIS A 62 -9.96 -11.74 14.20
C HIS A 62 -8.74 -12.02 13.29
N PHE A 63 -7.89 -11.01 13.05
CA PHE A 63 -6.75 -11.12 12.15
C PHE A 63 -5.63 -11.97 12.76
N LEU A 64 -4.73 -12.44 11.91
CA LEU A 64 -3.50 -13.13 12.31
C LEU A 64 -2.28 -12.22 12.11
N ALA A 65 -1.27 -12.35 12.97
CA ALA A 65 0.01 -11.67 12.76
C ALA A 65 0.67 -12.15 11.46
N GLY A 66 1.16 -11.21 10.64
CA GLY A 66 1.70 -11.44 9.30
C GLY A 66 0.64 -11.62 8.20
N GLU A 67 -0.65 -11.55 8.54
CA GLU A 67 -1.73 -11.58 7.55
C GLU A 67 -1.74 -10.31 6.70
N HIS A 68 -2.03 -10.44 5.41
CA HIS A 68 -2.29 -9.31 4.52
C HIS A 68 -3.80 -9.12 4.37
N VAL A 69 -4.32 -8.05 4.95
CA VAL A 69 -5.75 -7.72 4.91
C VAL A 69 -5.99 -6.46 4.09
N ASP A 70 -7.22 -6.28 3.60
CA ASP A 70 -7.56 -5.05 2.89
C ASP A 70 -7.46 -3.84 3.83
N LYS A 71 -6.86 -2.75 3.33
CA LYS A 71 -6.63 -1.54 4.11
C LYS A 71 -7.93 -0.95 4.64
N VAL A 72 -8.99 -0.98 3.83
CA VAL A 72 -10.31 -0.50 4.24
C VAL A 72 -10.87 -1.35 5.38
N GLU A 73 -10.82 -2.68 5.23
CA GLU A 73 -11.28 -3.61 6.26
C GLU A 73 -10.49 -3.47 7.57
N PHE A 74 -9.16 -3.35 7.50
CA PHE A 74 -8.31 -3.13 8.66
C PHE A 74 -8.68 -1.85 9.41
N LEU A 75 -8.86 -0.74 8.69
CA LEU A 75 -9.22 0.55 9.27
C LEU A 75 -10.63 0.52 9.90
N GLU A 76 -11.62 -0.02 9.19
CA GLU A 76 -12.99 -0.14 9.69
C GLU A 76 -13.09 -1.05 10.92
N THR A 77 -12.34 -2.16 10.93
CA THR A 77 -12.30 -3.10 12.05
C THR A 77 -11.68 -2.45 13.28
N ASN A 78 -10.59 -1.72 13.10
CA ASN A 78 -9.95 -0.97 14.18
C ASN A 78 -10.84 0.15 14.71
N GLU A 79 -11.53 0.89 13.84
CA GLU A 79 -12.46 1.94 14.25
C GLU A 79 -13.58 1.38 15.16
N LYS A 80 -14.14 0.22 14.80
CA LYS A 80 -15.14 -0.48 15.63
C LYS A 80 -14.59 -0.87 17.01
N LEU A 81 -13.39 -1.46 17.07
CA LEU A 81 -12.79 -1.86 18.34
C LEU A 81 -12.46 -0.67 19.25
N VAL A 82 -11.99 0.43 18.68
CA VAL A 82 -11.76 1.68 19.42
C VAL A 82 -13.06 2.18 20.05
N ASN A 83 -14.16 2.16 19.31
CA ASN A 83 -15.49 2.54 19.82
C ASN A 83 -15.99 1.60 20.92
N GLU A 84 -15.62 0.32 20.86
CA GLU A 84 -15.91 -0.69 21.89
C GLU A 84 -14.93 -0.67 23.08
N LYS A 85 -13.92 0.22 23.09
CA LYS A 85 -12.83 0.27 24.09
C LYS A 85 -12.03 -1.03 24.18
N LYS A 86 -11.92 -1.76 23.07
CA LYS A 86 -11.07 -2.95 22.90
C LYS A 86 -9.72 -2.57 22.29
N LYS A 87 -8.77 -3.50 22.30
CA LYS A 87 -7.43 -3.31 21.73
C LYS A 87 -7.50 -3.43 20.19
N PRO A 88 -7.27 -2.36 19.41
CA PRO A 88 -7.22 -2.46 17.95
C PRO A 88 -5.96 -3.20 17.49
N ALA A 89 -5.98 -3.71 16.26
CA ALA A 89 -4.79 -4.25 15.62
C ALA A 89 -3.80 -3.14 15.23
N THR A 90 -2.52 -3.48 15.22
CA THR A 90 -1.45 -2.66 14.65
C THR A 90 -0.90 -3.34 13.40
N GLY A 91 -0.39 -2.55 12.46
CA GLY A 91 0.10 -3.05 11.19
C GLY A 91 0.62 -1.92 10.32
N GLU A 92 1.24 -2.28 9.21
CA GLU A 92 1.84 -1.32 8.28
C GLU A 92 1.36 -1.54 6.85
N PRO A 93 1.28 -0.49 6.02
CA PRO A 93 0.97 -0.65 4.61
C PRO A 93 2.04 -1.49 3.92
N VAL A 94 1.63 -2.39 3.03
CA VAL A 94 2.56 -3.21 2.25
C VAL A 94 2.39 -2.93 0.75
N LEU A 95 3.53 -2.78 0.06
CA LEU A 95 3.56 -2.70 -1.39
C LEU A 95 3.57 -4.12 -1.97
N LEU A 96 2.56 -4.48 -2.74
CA LEU A 96 2.46 -5.76 -3.43
C LEU A 96 2.64 -5.60 -4.94
N GLY A 97 3.26 -6.60 -5.57
CA GLY A 97 3.26 -6.70 -7.02
C GLY A 97 1.85 -6.92 -7.57
N ILE A 98 1.63 -6.50 -8.82
CA ILE A 98 0.30 -6.49 -9.46
C ILE A 98 -0.45 -7.82 -9.38
N THR A 99 0.24 -8.95 -9.56
CA THR A 99 -0.36 -10.29 -9.50
C THR A 99 -0.88 -10.62 -8.12
N LYS A 100 -0.12 -10.26 -7.06
CA LYS A 100 -0.52 -10.52 -5.69
C LYS A 100 -1.58 -9.52 -5.20
N ALA A 101 -1.60 -8.32 -5.76
CA ALA A 101 -2.62 -7.30 -5.49
C ALA A 101 -3.98 -7.62 -6.14
N SER A 102 -4.01 -8.45 -7.20
CA SER A 102 -5.24 -8.81 -7.92
C SER A 102 -5.96 -10.06 -7.39
N LEU A 103 -5.37 -10.77 -6.43
CA LEU A 103 -5.91 -11.98 -5.81
C LEU A 103 -6.60 -11.64 -4.49
#